data_AF-A0A832UVN8-F1
#
_entry.id   AF-A0A832UVN8-F1
#
_cell.length_a   1.000
_cell.length_b   1.000
_cell.length_c   1.000
_cell.angle_alpha   90.00
_cell.angle_beta   90.00
_cell.angle_gamma   90.00
#
_symmetry.space_group_name_H-M   'P 1'
#
loop_
_entity.id
_entity.type
_entity.pdbx_description
1 polymer ?
#
loop_
_entity_poly.entity_id
_entity_poly.type
_entity_poly.pdbx_seq_one_letter_code
_entity_poly.pdbx_strand_id
1 'polypeptide(L)'
;MSIGYSIRVSNPTPRTRTITIRRGTPLSDDRRIRAKEDVSVRVPAYSWMNVAFDEKGDPHQNMVRTIEDINIERELNPFSRISFTEQRRIRSRIDGVNHRDMSNEKTRDKFTEASHRVYHDIHHAPENYLGGRMLLAQTSLLRSQRDKKPGLYSPAALNMSVWNNSQSLYNLVKQGNLEIIECIGDGFNSDDAIQLKIQNKSTQRVRFNVPKGMMFEQSSWTGNQNLVVPDEQWFEIGPGEEQNFPVPALCANATGGGPNRNRMNLTPFVMNDLGNSFTDQENMWRTTDGRERRARL
;
A
#
# COMPACT_ATOMS: atom_id res chain seq x y z
N MET A 1 0.63 17.02 20.01
CA MET A 1 -0.78 17.32 20.36
C MET A 1 -1.58 16.04 20.23
N SER A 2 -2.48 15.75 21.14
CA SER A 2 -3.43 14.63 21.02
C SER A 2 -4.57 15.03 20.07
N ILE A 3 -5.12 14.06 19.33
CA ILE A 3 -6.34 14.28 18.55
C ILE A 3 -7.52 14.27 19.54
N GLY A 4 -8.32 15.34 19.55
CA GLY A 4 -9.55 15.44 20.33
C GLY A 4 -10.80 15.12 19.51
N TYR A 5 -10.92 15.73 18.32
CA TYR A 5 -12.12 15.64 17.47
C TYR A 5 -11.78 15.33 16.02
N SER A 6 -12.76 14.83 15.25
CA SER A 6 -12.58 14.66 13.81
C SER A 6 -13.88 14.85 13.03
N ILE A 7 -13.80 15.55 11.90
CA ILE A 7 -14.91 15.70 10.94
C ILE A 7 -14.61 14.85 9.72
N ARG A 8 -15.52 13.93 9.38
CA ARG A 8 -15.49 13.23 8.09
C ARG A 8 -15.97 14.16 6.98
N VAL A 9 -15.11 14.41 6.00
CA VAL A 9 -15.48 15.05 4.74
C VAL A 9 -15.47 14.01 3.62
N SER A 10 -16.57 13.91 2.89
CA SER A 10 -16.72 12.95 1.79
C SER A 10 -16.83 13.69 0.46
N ASN A 11 -16.19 13.13 -0.57
CA ASN A 11 -16.33 13.58 -1.94
C ASN A 11 -17.01 12.47 -2.75
N PRO A 12 -18.34 12.51 -2.94
CA PRO A 12 -19.06 11.48 -3.71
C PRO A 12 -18.97 11.68 -5.23
N THR A 13 -18.02 12.47 -5.74
CA THR A 13 -17.94 12.86 -7.16
C THR A 13 -16.71 12.28 -7.87
N PRO A 14 -16.69 12.18 -9.22
CA PRO A 14 -15.57 11.62 -9.98
C PRO A 14 -14.35 12.53 -10.12
N ARG A 15 -14.36 13.72 -9.51
CA ARG A 15 -13.25 14.68 -9.58
C ARG A 15 -12.79 15.04 -8.18
N THR A 16 -11.49 15.32 -8.02
CA THR A 16 -10.96 15.87 -6.77
C THR A 16 -11.68 17.18 -6.43
N ARG A 17 -12.11 17.34 -5.18
CA ARG A 17 -12.76 18.56 -4.69
C ARG A 17 -11.98 19.12 -3.51
N THR A 18 -11.90 20.45 -3.44
CA THR A 18 -11.50 21.12 -2.21
C THR A 18 -12.76 21.31 -1.35
N ILE A 19 -12.72 20.80 -0.12
CA ILE A 19 -13.78 20.94 0.87
C ILE A 19 -13.23 21.79 2.01
N THR A 20 -13.97 22.82 2.41
CA THR A 20 -13.57 23.73 3.50
C THR A 20 -14.47 23.52 4.71
N ILE A 21 -13.88 23.17 5.84
CA ILE A 21 -14.50 23.28 7.16
C ILE A 21 -14.27 24.71 7.63
N ARG A 22 -15.35 25.45 7.87
CA ARG A 22 -15.26 26.86 8.22
C ARG A 22 -14.92 27.04 9.69
N ARG A 23 -14.23 28.13 10.01
CA ARG A 23 -14.09 28.63 11.37
C ARG A 23 -15.46 28.70 12.03
N GLY A 24 -15.54 28.22 13.26
CA GLY A 24 -16.76 28.17 14.05
C GLY A 24 -17.61 26.92 13.85
N THR A 25 -17.28 26.03 12.90
CA THR A 25 -17.96 24.73 12.75
C THR A 25 -17.87 23.94 14.07
N PRO A 26 -19.00 23.49 14.65
CA PRO A 26 -19.00 22.65 15.85
C PRO A 26 -18.27 21.32 15.63
N LEU A 27 -17.43 20.94 16.59
CA LEU A 27 -16.61 19.72 16.56
C LEU A 27 -17.08 18.67 17.58
N SER A 28 -17.70 19.12 18.66
CA SER A 28 -18.26 18.27 19.73
C SER A 28 -19.78 18.20 19.66
N ASP A 29 -20.37 17.13 20.19
CA ASP A 29 -21.83 16.94 20.22
C ASP A 29 -22.54 18.03 21.02
N ASP A 30 -21.92 18.50 22.11
CA ASP A 30 -22.39 19.62 22.94
C ASP A 30 -22.14 21.01 22.31
N ARG A 31 -21.52 21.05 21.12
CA ARG A 31 -21.20 22.23 20.32
C ARG A 31 -20.31 23.27 21.02
N ARG A 32 -19.65 22.92 22.13
CA ARG A 32 -18.74 23.80 22.87
C ARG A 32 -17.42 23.98 22.14
N ILE A 33 -16.88 22.91 21.56
CA ILE A 33 -15.64 22.97 20.80
C ILE A 33 -15.94 23.28 19.34
N ARG A 34 -15.18 24.21 18.76
CA ARG A 34 -15.38 24.73 17.41
C ARG A 34 -14.05 24.88 16.69
N ALA A 35 -14.07 24.67 15.38
CA ALA A 35 -12.90 24.93 14.54
C ALA A 35 -12.45 26.39 14.69
N LYS A 36 -11.18 26.61 15.02
CA LYS A 36 -10.64 27.96 15.26
C LYS A 36 -10.28 28.72 13.98
N GLU A 37 -10.07 28.00 12.89
CA GLU A 37 -9.74 28.56 11.58
C GLU A 37 -10.43 27.79 10.45
N ASP A 38 -10.41 28.38 9.25
CA ASP A 38 -10.86 27.71 8.04
C ASP A 38 -9.85 26.64 7.63
N VAL A 39 -10.31 25.40 7.49
CA VAL A 39 -9.49 24.27 7.06
C VAL A 39 -9.97 23.79 5.71
N SER A 40 -9.13 23.93 4.69
CA SER A 40 -9.43 23.44 3.34
C SER A 40 -8.61 22.19 3.04
N VAL A 41 -9.30 21.14 2.61
CA VAL A 41 -8.65 19.86 2.27
C VAL A 41 -9.06 19.40 0.87
N ARG A 42 -8.09 18.85 0.13
CA ARG A 42 -8.33 18.24 -1.19
C ARG A 42 -8.73 16.79 -1.00
N VAL A 43 -9.99 16.48 -1.29
CA VAL A 43 -10.55 15.13 -1.19
C VAL A 43 -10.64 14.53 -2.59
N PRO A 44 -9.89 13.45 -2.90
CA PRO A 44 -9.96 12.78 -4.19
C PRO A 44 -11.35 12.26 -4.56
N ALA A 45 -11.49 11.89 -5.83
CA ALA A 45 -12.73 11.35 -6.36
C ALA A 45 -13.24 10.13 -5.57
N TYR A 46 -14.51 10.16 -5.18
CA TYR A 46 -15.22 9.12 -4.43
C TYR A 46 -14.53 8.64 -3.15
N SER A 47 -13.69 9.46 -2.51
CA SER A 47 -13.08 9.15 -1.22
C SER A 47 -13.72 9.96 -0.10
N TRP A 48 -13.29 9.69 1.12
CA TRP A 48 -13.47 10.61 2.22
C TRP A 48 -12.11 10.90 2.85
N MET A 49 -12.10 11.72 3.88
CA MET A 49 -11.00 11.86 4.82
C MET A 49 -11.59 12.43 6.12
N ASN A 50 -11.06 12.06 7.28
CA ASN A 50 -11.35 12.84 8.48
C ASN A 50 -10.31 13.93 8.66
N VAL A 51 -10.80 15.14 8.86
CA VAL A 51 -10.04 16.31 9.30
C VAL A 51 -10.00 16.25 10.82
N ALA A 52 -8.80 16.13 11.38
CA ALA A 52 -8.61 16.01 12.83
C ALA A 52 -8.36 17.38 13.47
N PHE A 53 -8.85 17.55 14.69
CA PHE A 53 -8.68 18.73 15.52
C PHE A 53 -8.24 18.29 16.92
N ASP A 54 -7.51 19.15 17.62
CA ASP A 54 -7.21 18.93 19.04
C ASP A 54 -8.43 19.27 19.93
N GLU A 55 -8.30 19.09 21.24
CA GLU A 55 -9.36 19.38 22.21
C GLU A 55 -9.78 20.86 22.27
N LYS A 56 -8.94 21.76 21.74
CA LYS A 56 -9.19 23.21 21.70
C LYS A 56 -9.80 23.65 20.36
N GLY A 57 -9.94 22.74 19.39
CA GLY A 57 -10.47 23.02 18.07
C GLY A 57 -9.44 23.60 17.09
N ASP A 58 -8.15 23.50 17.40
CA ASP A 58 -7.08 23.78 16.46
C ASP A 58 -6.93 22.59 15.49
N PRO A 59 -6.79 22.83 14.16
CA PRO A 59 -6.59 21.74 13.22
C PRO A 59 -5.27 21.03 13.52
N HIS A 60 -5.35 19.71 13.56
CA HIS A 60 -4.18 18.90 13.84
C HIS A 60 -3.27 18.91 12.61
N GLN A 61 -2.02 19.37 12.77
CA GLN A 61 -1.08 19.53 11.65
C GLN A 61 -0.79 18.22 10.88
N ASN A 62 -0.89 17.07 11.55
CA ASN A 62 -0.71 15.75 10.93
C ASN A 62 -2.04 15.11 10.51
N MET A 63 -2.75 15.72 9.56
CA MET A 63 -3.92 15.11 8.90
C MET A 63 -3.45 14.00 7.95
N VAL A 64 -3.22 12.80 8.50
CA VAL A 64 -2.79 11.66 7.69
C VAL A 64 -4.01 11.01 7.06
N ARG A 65 -4.11 11.07 5.72
CA ARG A 65 -5.04 10.22 4.98
C ARG A 65 -4.54 8.79 5.04
N THR A 66 -5.44 7.87 5.35
CA THR A 66 -5.10 6.45 5.47
C THR A 66 -5.82 5.65 4.40
N ILE A 67 -5.41 4.40 4.23
CA ILE A 67 -6.10 3.44 3.37
C ILE A 67 -7.60 3.35 3.73
N GLU A 68 -7.98 3.50 5.00
CA GLU A 68 -9.38 3.45 5.48
C GLU A 68 -10.27 4.49 4.82
N ASP A 69 -9.68 5.63 4.47
CA ASP A 69 -10.36 6.77 3.84
C ASP A 69 -10.77 6.50 2.37
N ILE A 70 -10.40 5.34 1.83
CA ILE A 70 -10.76 4.86 0.49
C ILE A 70 -12.07 4.07 0.56
N ASN A 71 -13.08 4.52 -0.20
CA ASN A 71 -14.36 3.83 -0.31
C ASN A 71 -14.28 2.61 -1.23
N ILE A 72 -15.07 1.59 -0.90
CA ILE A 72 -15.34 0.46 -1.79
C ILE A 72 -16.60 0.79 -2.60
N GLU A 73 -16.45 0.83 -3.92
CA GLU A 73 -17.52 1.15 -4.87
C GLU A 73 -18.49 -0.01 -5.04
N ARG A 74 -17.96 -1.24 -5.04
CA ARG A 74 -18.73 -2.43 -5.31
C ARG A 74 -18.17 -3.65 -4.60
N GLU A 75 -19.10 -4.41 -4.04
CA GLU A 75 -18.83 -5.77 -3.57
C GLU A 75 -19.24 -6.75 -4.65
N LEU A 76 -18.35 -7.71 -4.92
CA LEU A 76 -18.56 -8.78 -5.87
C LEU A 76 -18.86 -10.09 -5.15
N ASN A 77 -19.57 -10.97 -5.85
CA ASN A 77 -19.81 -12.32 -5.39
C ASN A 77 -18.47 -13.04 -5.17
N PRO A 78 -18.43 -14.03 -4.26
CA PRO A 78 -17.31 -14.95 -4.14
C PRO A 78 -16.91 -15.49 -5.52
N PHE A 79 -15.61 -15.70 -5.74
CA PHE A 79 -15.04 -16.17 -7.01
C PHE A 79 -15.06 -15.19 -8.18
N SER A 80 -15.57 -13.96 -7.99
CA SER A 80 -15.49 -12.95 -9.04
C SER A 80 -14.03 -12.53 -9.25
N ARG A 81 -13.64 -12.40 -10.53
CA ARG A 81 -12.32 -11.93 -10.91
C ARG A 81 -12.19 -10.44 -10.63
N ILE A 82 -10.99 -10.02 -10.20
CA ILE A 82 -10.64 -8.62 -10.06
C ILE A 82 -9.51 -8.33 -11.03
N SER A 83 -9.77 -7.44 -12.00
CA SER A 83 -8.70 -6.89 -12.81
C SER A 83 -7.80 -6.02 -11.94
N PHE A 84 -6.50 -6.28 -11.98
CA PHE A 84 -5.52 -5.52 -11.22
C PHE A 84 -5.11 -4.21 -11.92
N THR A 85 -5.44 -4.05 -13.20
CA THR A 85 -5.16 -2.83 -13.98
C THR A 85 -6.31 -1.83 -13.97
N GLU A 86 -7.53 -2.28 -13.64
CA GLU A 86 -8.67 -1.39 -13.46
C GLU A 86 -8.52 -0.54 -12.19
N GLN A 87 -8.81 0.77 -12.30
CA GLN A 87 -8.79 1.71 -11.18
C GLN A 87 -10.07 1.65 -10.32
N ARG A 88 -10.87 0.59 -10.47
CA ARG A 88 -12.11 0.41 -9.71
C ARG A 88 -11.78 -0.07 -8.30
N ARG A 89 -12.52 0.44 -7.32
CA ARG A 89 -12.33 0.09 -5.90
C ARG A 89 -13.33 -0.97 -5.50
N ILE A 90 -12.98 -2.23 -5.74
CA ILE A 90 -13.88 -3.35 -5.56
C ILE A 90 -13.35 -4.34 -4.53
N ARG A 91 -14.27 -5.08 -3.91
CA ARG A 91 -13.96 -6.21 -3.04
C ARG A 91 -14.67 -7.45 -3.52
N SER A 92 -13.95 -8.56 -3.66
CA SER A 92 -14.51 -9.90 -3.79
C SER A 92 -14.57 -10.55 -2.41
N ARG A 93 -15.77 -10.98 -1.98
CA ARG A 93 -15.95 -11.64 -0.69
C ARG A 93 -15.18 -12.97 -0.65
N ILE A 94 -14.64 -13.32 0.52
CA ILE A 94 -14.14 -14.67 0.81
C ILE A 94 -15.12 -15.36 1.75
N ASP A 95 -15.72 -16.45 1.29
CA ASP A 95 -16.65 -17.24 2.10
C ASP A 95 -15.91 -18.11 3.13
N GLY A 96 -16.61 -18.44 4.22
CA GLY A 96 -16.09 -19.32 5.26
C GLY A 96 -14.96 -18.72 6.10
N VAL A 97 -14.71 -17.41 6.02
CA VAL A 97 -13.83 -16.68 6.94
C VAL A 97 -14.69 -15.90 7.93
N ASN A 98 -14.46 -16.13 9.22
CA ASN A 98 -15.10 -15.35 10.28
C ASN A 98 -14.25 -14.10 10.56
N HIS A 99 -14.85 -12.92 10.51
CA HIS A 99 -14.17 -11.66 10.81
C HIS A 99 -13.63 -11.60 12.26
N ARG A 100 -14.14 -12.44 13.16
CA ARG A 100 -13.62 -12.53 14.54
C ARG A 100 -12.32 -13.33 14.65
N ASP A 101 -11.93 -14.04 13.59
CA ASP A 101 -10.82 -15.00 13.60
C ASP A 101 -9.89 -14.80 12.38
N MET A 102 -9.45 -13.55 12.19
CA MET A 102 -8.62 -13.13 11.05
C MET A 102 -7.11 -13.17 11.32
N SER A 103 -6.67 -13.64 12.48
CA SER A 103 -5.24 -13.70 12.85
C SER A 103 -4.60 -15.08 12.62
N ASN A 104 -5.41 -16.13 12.51
CA ASN A 104 -4.95 -17.52 12.43
C ASN A 104 -4.39 -17.90 11.03
N GLU A 105 -3.64 -18.99 10.99
CA GLU A 105 -3.02 -19.54 9.77
C GLU A 105 -4.06 -19.95 8.71
N LYS A 106 -5.13 -20.65 9.10
CA LYS A 106 -6.21 -21.08 8.19
C LYS A 106 -6.84 -19.91 7.41
N THR A 107 -6.94 -18.74 8.03
CA THR A 107 -7.45 -17.55 7.37
C THR A 107 -6.41 -17.00 6.38
N ARG A 108 -5.12 -17.00 6.72
CA ARG A 108 -4.04 -16.61 5.79
C ARG A 108 -4.02 -17.52 4.56
N ASP A 109 -4.19 -18.82 4.75
CA ASP A 109 -4.26 -19.80 3.67
C ASP A 109 -5.44 -19.51 2.74
N LYS A 110 -6.63 -19.23 3.30
CA LYS A 110 -7.81 -18.88 2.51
C LYS A 110 -7.62 -17.60 1.69
N PHE A 111 -6.96 -16.58 2.24
CA PHE A 111 -6.64 -15.37 1.49
C PHE A 111 -5.63 -15.63 0.38
N THR A 112 -4.60 -16.43 0.67
CA THR A 112 -3.59 -16.84 -0.31
C THR A 112 -4.24 -17.60 -1.46
N GLU A 113 -4.98 -18.68 -1.15
CA GLU A 113 -5.67 -19.52 -2.12
C GLU A 113 -6.67 -18.72 -2.97
N ALA A 114 -7.47 -17.86 -2.33
CA ALA A 114 -8.39 -16.98 -3.05
C ALA A 114 -7.66 -16.02 -3.99
N SER A 115 -6.47 -15.53 -3.62
CA SER A 115 -5.71 -14.57 -4.43
C SER A 115 -5.25 -15.16 -5.77
N HIS A 116 -4.90 -16.46 -5.79
CA HIS A 116 -4.55 -17.18 -7.01
C HIS A 116 -5.72 -17.22 -8.00
N ARG A 117 -6.95 -17.37 -7.49
CA ARG A 117 -8.17 -17.40 -8.32
C ARG A 117 -8.61 -16.02 -8.78
N VAL A 118 -8.61 -15.05 -7.86
CA VAL A 118 -9.18 -13.71 -8.10
C VAL A 118 -8.25 -12.86 -8.96
N TYR A 119 -6.93 -12.96 -8.76
CA TYR A 119 -5.91 -12.18 -9.47
C TYR A 119 -5.13 -13.02 -10.50
N HIS A 120 -5.86 -13.82 -11.28
CA HIS A 120 -5.27 -14.73 -12.26
C HIS A 120 -4.39 -14.03 -13.31
N ASP A 121 -4.72 -12.80 -13.71
CA ASP A 121 -4.01 -12.06 -14.76
C ASP A 121 -2.67 -11.45 -14.31
N ILE A 122 -2.36 -11.46 -13.01
CA ILE A 122 -1.06 -11.00 -12.52
C ILE A 122 0.00 -12.00 -12.99
N HIS A 123 1.01 -11.48 -13.69
CA HIS A 123 2.20 -12.26 -14.03
C HIS A 123 2.97 -12.58 -12.74
N HIS A 124 2.91 -13.85 -12.35
CA HIS A 124 3.49 -14.38 -11.12
C HIS A 124 4.51 -15.44 -11.50
N ALA A 125 5.79 -15.12 -11.31
CA ALA A 125 6.94 -15.94 -11.62
C ALA A 125 7.92 -15.84 -10.44
N PRO A 126 7.57 -16.41 -9.26
CA PRO A 126 8.32 -16.22 -8.03
C PRO A 126 9.75 -16.71 -8.16
N GLU A 127 10.03 -17.73 -8.98
CA GLU A 127 11.37 -18.20 -9.34
C GLU A 127 12.25 -17.10 -9.95
N ASN A 128 11.64 -16.17 -10.71
CA ASN A 128 12.29 -15.00 -11.30
C ASN A 128 12.12 -13.74 -10.43
N TYR A 129 11.75 -13.91 -9.15
CA TYR A 129 11.49 -12.84 -8.20
C TYR A 129 10.36 -11.90 -8.64
N LEU A 130 9.39 -12.36 -9.44
CA LEU A 130 8.22 -11.58 -9.85
C LEU A 130 6.95 -12.04 -9.12
N GLY A 131 6.29 -11.09 -8.49
CA GLY A 131 5.21 -11.32 -7.53
C GLY A 131 3.98 -10.44 -7.72
N GLY A 132 3.17 -10.35 -6.66
CA GLY A 132 2.08 -9.39 -6.51
C GLY A 132 0.83 -9.98 -5.87
N ARG A 133 0.62 -11.30 -5.99
CA ARG A 133 -0.55 -11.96 -5.41
C ARG A 133 -0.47 -12.03 -3.88
N MET A 134 0.72 -12.31 -3.34
CA MET A 134 0.94 -12.39 -1.90
C MET A 134 0.76 -11.01 -1.25
N LEU A 135 1.27 -9.96 -1.87
CA LEU A 135 1.04 -8.57 -1.46
C LEU A 135 -0.46 -8.28 -1.36
N LEU A 136 -1.21 -8.52 -2.44
CA LEU A 136 -2.64 -8.24 -2.45
C LEU A 136 -3.39 -9.09 -1.42
N ALA A 137 -3.01 -10.35 -1.21
CA ALA A 137 -3.61 -11.21 -0.19
C ALA A 137 -3.37 -10.67 1.23
N GLN A 138 -2.12 -10.34 1.56
CA GLN A 138 -1.72 -9.82 2.87
C GLN A 138 -2.38 -8.47 3.17
N THR A 139 -2.29 -7.51 2.24
CA THR A 139 -2.90 -6.19 2.43
C THR A 139 -4.42 -6.27 2.46
N SER A 140 -5.04 -7.19 1.70
CA SER A 140 -6.47 -7.47 1.79
C SER A 140 -6.89 -8.04 3.15
N LEU A 141 -6.08 -8.92 3.74
CA LEU A 141 -6.34 -9.44 5.08
C LEU A 141 -6.29 -8.31 6.10
N LEU A 142 -5.25 -7.48 6.07
CA LEU A 142 -5.10 -6.34 6.98
C LEU A 142 -6.27 -5.35 6.82
N ARG A 143 -6.73 -5.11 5.59
CA ARG A 143 -7.92 -4.27 5.35
C ARG A 143 -9.18 -4.93 5.91
N SER A 144 -9.36 -6.22 5.65
CA SER A 144 -10.50 -7.00 6.16
C SER A 144 -10.56 -6.98 7.69
N GLN A 145 -9.39 -7.05 8.36
CA GLN A 145 -9.24 -6.94 9.81
C GLN A 145 -9.85 -5.66 10.37
N ARG A 146 -9.58 -4.54 9.70
CA ARG A 146 -10.05 -3.21 10.13
C ARG A 146 -11.53 -2.98 9.84
N ASP A 147 -11.99 -3.34 8.63
CA ASP A 147 -13.38 -3.08 8.25
C ASP A 147 -14.35 -4.20 8.65
N LYS A 148 -13.82 -5.30 9.22
CA LYS A 148 -14.53 -6.50 9.65
C LYS A 148 -15.29 -7.20 8.52
N LYS A 149 -14.81 -7.07 7.28
CA LYS A 149 -15.43 -7.65 6.09
C LYS A 149 -14.42 -8.47 5.29
N PRO A 150 -14.37 -9.80 5.49
CA PRO A 150 -13.43 -10.68 4.80
C PRO A 150 -13.57 -10.64 3.28
N GLY A 151 -12.52 -10.20 2.60
CA GLY A 151 -12.49 -10.19 1.15
C GLY A 151 -11.16 -9.76 0.56
N LEU A 152 -11.00 -10.04 -0.73
CA LEU A 152 -9.89 -9.59 -1.55
C LEU A 152 -10.24 -8.26 -2.22
N TYR A 153 -9.33 -7.31 -2.14
CA TYR A 153 -9.53 -5.95 -2.62
C TYR A 153 -8.70 -5.67 -3.87
N SER A 154 -9.31 -5.01 -4.85
CA SER A 154 -8.56 -4.44 -5.99
C SER A 154 -7.39 -3.56 -5.52
N PRO A 155 -6.31 -3.44 -6.31
CA PRO A 155 -5.19 -2.56 -6.00
C PRO A 155 -5.62 -1.12 -5.65
N ALA A 156 -6.56 -0.53 -6.41
CA ALA A 156 -7.06 0.81 -6.12
C ALA A 156 -7.75 0.94 -4.75
N ALA A 157 -8.45 -0.12 -4.31
CA ALA A 157 -9.06 -0.18 -2.97
C ALA A 157 -8.01 -0.35 -1.86
N LEU A 158 -6.79 -0.75 -2.21
CA LEU A 158 -5.65 -0.91 -1.32
C LEU A 158 -4.64 0.24 -1.41
N ASN A 159 -5.04 1.37 -2.02
CA ASN A 159 -4.16 2.51 -2.27
C ASN A 159 -2.97 2.19 -3.21
N MET A 160 -3.14 1.26 -4.13
CA MET A 160 -2.13 0.85 -5.09
C MET A 160 -2.57 1.11 -6.51
N SER A 161 -1.60 1.28 -7.41
CA SER A 161 -1.80 1.30 -8.85
C SER A 161 -0.73 0.48 -9.55
N VAL A 162 -0.94 0.13 -10.81
CA VAL A 162 0.06 -0.59 -11.61
C VAL A 162 0.99 0.43 -12.25
N TRP A 163 2.29 0.23 -12.10
CA TRP A 163 3.28 1.07 -12.75
C TRP A 163 3.62 0.56 -14.15
N ASN A 164 3.13 1.26 -15.18
CA ASN A 164 3.22 0.83 -16.57
C ASN A 164 4.36 1.48 -17.38
N ASN A 165 5.43 1.95 -16.72
CA ASN A 165 6.59 2.48 -17.42
C ASN A 165 7.45 1.33 -17.99
N SER A 166 7.79 1.36 -19.27
CA SER A 166 8.63 0.34 -19.91
C SER A 166 10.06 0.28 -19.36
N GLN A 167 10.55 1.35 -18.74
CA GLN A 167 11.87 1.41 -18.09
C GLN A 167 11.85 0.96 -16.62
N SER A 168 10.70 0.53 -16.10
CA SER A 168 10.64 0.01 -14.73
C SER A 168 11.36 -1.32 -14.63
N LEU A 169 12.03 -1.55 -13.50
CA LEU A 169 12.69 -2.82 -13.21
C LEU A 169 11.75 -4.00 -13.44
N TYR A 170 10.49 -3.90 -12.99
CA TYR A 170 9.50 -4.98 -13.16
C TYR A 170 9.25 -5.30 -14.63
N ASN A 171 9.05 -4.28 -15.48
CA ASN A 171 8.77 -4.51 -16.89
C ASN A 171 10.00 -5.02 -17.65
N LEU A 172 11.19 -4.52 -17.32
CA LEU A 172 12.43 -4.98 -17.94
C LEU A 172 12.76 -6.43 -17.58
N VAL A 173 12.48 -6.84 -16.33
CA VAL A 173 12.63 -8.25 -15.91
C VAL A 173 11.58 -9.13 -16.57
N LYS A 174 10.32 -8.70 -16.58
CA LYS A 174 9.22 -9.41 -17.26
C LYS A 174 9.47 -9.61 -18.75
N GLN A 175 10.14 -8.65 -19.41
CA GLN A 175 10.50 -8.71 -20.83
C GLN A 175 11.78 -9.52 -21.10
N GLY A 176 12.52 -9.93 -20.05
CA GLY A 176 13.78 -10.66 -20.18
C GLY A 176 14.98 -9.79 -20.54
N ASN A 177 14.88 -8.46 -20.45
CA ASN A 177 16.02 -7.56 -20.67
C ASN A 177 16.97 -7.55 -19.45
N LEU A 178 16.39 -7.68 -18.26
CA LEU A 178 17.11 -7.84 -16.99
C LEU A 178 16.70 -9.15 -16.34
N GLU A 179 17.59 -9.73 -15.55
CA GLU A 179 17.33 -10.92 -14.73
C GLU A 179 17.64 -10.57 -13.27
N ILE A 180 16.70 -10.84 -12.36
CA ILE A 180 16.97 -10.74 -10.92
C ILE A 180 17.60 -12.06 -10.49
N ILE A 181 18.87 -11.99 -10.10
CA ILE A 181 19.63 -13.13 -9.55
C ILE A 181 19.32 -13.29 -8.06
N GLU A 182 19.17 -12.18 -7.35
CA GLU A 182 18.86 -12.15 -5.93
C GLU A 182 18.02 -10.91 -5.58
N CYS A 183 17.05 -11.08 -4.70
CA CYS A 183 16.25 -10.00 -4.12
C CYS A 183 15.97 -10.33 -2.66
N ILE A 184 16.71 -9.67 -1.77
CA ILE A 184 16.66 -9.91 -0.32
C ILE A 184 16.19 -8.65 0.40
N GLY A 185 15.23 -8.82 1.31
CA GLY A 185 14.87 -7.80 2.28
C GLY A 185 15.61 -8.03 3.59
N ASP A 186 16.35 -7.03 4.06
CA ASP A 186 17.12 -7.09 5.31
C ASP A 186 17.00 -5.76 6.06
N GLY A 187 16.07 -5.69 7.01
CA GLY A 187 15.71 -4.47 7.71
C GLY A 187 14.69 -3.59 6.96
N PHE A 188 14.60 -2.34 7.39
CA PHE A 188 13.73 -1.30 6.87
C PHE A 188 14.22 0.07 7.34
N ASN A 189 13.80 1.14 6.66
CA ASN A 189 14.20 2.51 6.96
C ASN A 189 15.73 2.68 6.95
N SER A 190 16.39 1.97 6.03
CA SER A 190 17.82 2.05 5.71
C SER A 190 18.00 2.12 4.19
N ASP A 191 19.16 2.59 3.74
CA ASP A 191 19.49 2.78 2.32
C ASP A 191 19.63 1.47 1.53
N ASP A 192 19.76 0.34 2.23
CA ASP A 192 20.04 -1.00 1.72
C ASP A 192 19.01 -2.04 2.15
N ALA A 193 17.83 -1.60 2.60
CA ALA A 193 16.76 -2.48 3.10
C ALA A 193 16.31 -3.53 2.07
N ILE A 194 16.45 -3.23 0.78
CA ILE A 194 16.36 -4.21 -0.32
C ILE A 194 17.73 -4.33 -0.98
N GLN A 195 18.25 -5.55 -1.05
CA GLN A 195 19.48 -5.90 -1.76
C GLN A 195 19.10 -6.62 -3.06
N LEU A 196 19.31 -5.97 -4.20
CA LEU A 196 19.09 -6.55 -5.52
C LEU A 196 20.41 -6.94 -6.15
N LYS A 197 20.46 -8.14 -6.72
CA LYS A 197 21.51 -8.55 -7.65
C LYS A 197 20.88 -8.78 -9.01
N ILE A 198 21.32 -8.01 -10.00
CA ILE A 198 20.69 -7.99 -11.32
C ILE A 198 21.75 -8.28 -12.38
N GLN A 199 21.38 -9.10 -13.36
CA GLN A 199 22.14 -9.30 -14.59
C GLN A 199 21.44 -8.62 -15.77
N ASN A 200 22.20 -7.92 -16.60
CA ASN A 200 21.71 -7.41 -17.89
C ASN A 200 21.84 -8.49 -18.97
N LYS A 201 20.71 -8.95 -19.50
CA LYS A 201 20.65 -9.99 -20.53
C LYS A 201 20.69 -9.43 -21.96
N SER A 202 20.60 -8.11 -22.10
CA SER A 202 20.64 -7.44 -23.39
C SER A 202 22.07 -7.19 -23.88
N THR A 203 22.19 -6.87 -25.16
CA THR A 203 23.46 -6.47 -25.80
C THR A 203 23.74 -4.98 -25.66
N GLN A 204 22.88 -4.23 -24.96
CA GLN A 204 22.97 -2.78 -24.81
C GLN A 204 23.05 -2.40 -23.33
N ARG A 205 23.52 -1.17 -23.05
CA ARG A 205 23.39 -0.59 -21.72
C ARG A 205 21.91 -0.39 -21.40
N VAL A 206 21.49 -0.83 -20.23
CA VAL A 206 20.11 -0.65 -19.75
C VAL A 206 20.10 0.37 -18.62
N ARG A 207 19.28 1.40 -18.77
CA ARG A 207 18.90 2.31 -17.69
C ARG A 207 17.52 1.93 -17.21
N PHE A 208 17.36 1.75 -15.90
CA PHE A 208 16.10 1.31 -15.31
C PHE A 208 15.76 2.12 -14.05
N ASN A 209 14.46 2.20 -13.74
CA ASN A 209 13.97 2.84 -12.52
C ASN A 209 13.30 1.85 -11.57
N VAL A 210 13.48 2.12 -10.28
CA VAL A 210 12.65 1.59 -9.19
C VAL A 210 11.78 2.76 -8.71
N PRO A 211 10.50 2.83 -9.09
CA PRO A 211 9.69 4.02 -8.85
C PRO A 211 9.40 4.21 -7.36
N LYS A 212 9.17 5.47 -6.96
CA LYS A 212 8.60 5.78 -5.65
C LYS A 212 7.29 5.01 -5.44
N GLY A 213 7.13 4.43 -4.27
CA GLY A 213 5.99 3.60 -3.89
C GLY A 213 6.07 2.15 -4.38
N MET A 214 7.10 1.75 -5.13
CA MET A 214 7.27 0.36 -5.59
C MET A 214 7.23 -0.61 -4.41
N MET A 215 6.44 -1.67 -4.52
CA MET A 215 6.29 -2.65 -3.44
C MET A 215 7.03 -3.95 -3.74
N PHE A 216 7.72 -4.45 -2.73
CA PHE A 216 8.35 -5.76 -2.68
C PHE A 216 7.59 -6.64 -1.69
N GLU A 217 7.14 -7.79 -2.16
CA GLU A 217 6.41 -8.74 -1.32
C GLU A 217 7.33 -9.79 -0.72
N GLN A 218 6.99 -10.30 0.46
CA GLN A 218 7.60 -11.53 0.97
C GLN A 218 7.30 -12.68 0.00
N SER A 219 8.30 -13.52 -0.32
CA SER A 219 8.08 -14.65 -1.23
C SER A 219 7.12 -15.70 -0.68
N SER A 220 6.93 -15.73 0.64
CA SER A 220 5.96 -16.55 1.35
C SER A 220 5.37 -15.78 2.55
N TRP A 221 4.23 -16.23 3.07
CA TRP A 221 3.58 -15.56 4.20
C TRP A 221 4.24 -15.91 5.54
N THR A 222 5.38 -15.28 5.83
CA THR A 222 6.17 -15.52 7.05
C THR A 222 5.69 -14.73 8.27
N GLY A 223 4.75 -13.80 8.09
CA GLY A 223 4.37 -12.83 9.12
C GLY A 223 5.30 -11.61 9.16
N ASN A 224 6.30 -11.56 8.28
CA ASN A 224 7.11 -10.37 8.06
C ASN A 224 6.43 -9.38 7.12
N GLN A 225 6.84 -8.12 7.21
CA GLN A 225 6.28 -7.02 6.46
C GLN A 225 6.76 -7.02 5.01
N ASN A 226 5.90 -6.54 4.12
CA ASN A 226 6.33 -6.15 2.77
C ASN A 226 7.12 -4.83 2.84
N LEU A 227 7.89 -4.55 1.80
CA LEU A 227 8.70 -3.34 1.72
C LEU A 227 8.19 -2.42 0.62
N VAL A 228 8.35 -1.11 0.83
CA VAL A 228 7.93 -0.07 -0.10
C VAL A 228 9.02 0.98 -0.26
N VAL A 229 9.33 1.33 -1.51
CA VAL A 229 10.41 2.28 -1.83
C VAL A 229 9.92 3.71 -1.58
N PRO A 230 10.59 4.51 -0.72
CA PRO A 230 10.12 5.85 -0.37
C PRO A 230 10.37 6.89 -1.45
N ASP A 231 11.43 6.72 -2.26
CA ASP A 231 11.87 7.66 -3.28
C ASP A 231 12.34 6.94 -4.55
N GLU A 232 12.09 7.54 -5.71
CA GLU A 232 12.48 6.96 -6.99
C GLU A 232 14.00 6.80 -7.10
N GLN A 233 14.43 5.62 -7.53
CA GLN A 233 15.84 5.30 -7.79
C GLN A 233 16.05 5.04 -9.28
N TRP A 234 17.19 5.51 -9.79
CA TRP A 234 17.64 5.25 -11.15
C TRP A 234 19.00 4.56 -11.14
N PHE A 235 19.11 3.52 -11.96
CA PHE A 235 20.33 2.74 -12.09
C PHE A 235 20.66 2.50 -13.55
N GLU A 236 21.92 2.18 -13.81
CA GLU A 236 22.40 1.76 -15.12
C GLU A 236 23.27 0.51 -14.96
N ILE A 237 23.19 -0.37 -15.96
CA ILE A 237 23.98 -1.60 -16.00
C ILE A 237 24.47 -1.85 -17.43
N GLY A 238 25.75 -2.19 -17.59
CA GLY A 238 26.37 -2.51 -18.86
C GLY A 238 25.83 -3.81 -19.48
N PRO A 239 26.03 -4.05 -20.78
CA PRO A 239 25.59 -5.28 -21.44
C PRO A 239 26.29 -6.51 -20.86
N GLY A 240 25.52 -7.56 -20.51
CA GLY A 240 26.04 -8.79 -19.90
C GLY A 240 26.52 -8.66 -18.45
N GLU A 241 26.55 -7.45 -17.90
CA GLU A 241 27.05 -7.17 -16.55
C GLU A 241 26.11 -7.72 -15.48
N GLU A 242 26.69 -8.09 -14.34
CA GLU A 242 26.00 -8.47 -13.11
C GLU A 242 26.44 -7.53 -11.99
N GLN A 243 25.49 -6.90 -11.31
CA GLN A 243 25.79 -5.88 -10.30
C GLN A 243 24.79 -5.90 -9.15
N ASN A 244 25.25 -5.44 -7.97
CA ASN A 244 24.42 -5.22 -6.79
C ASN A 244 23.87 -3.79 -6.75
N PHE A 245 22.58 -3.67 -6.44
CA PHE A 245 21.86 -2.41 -6.33
C PHE A 245 21.13 -2.37 -4.97
N PRO A 246 21.67 -1.64 -3.97
CA PRO A 246 20.92 -1.38 -2.74
C PRO A 246 19.76 -0.44 -3.05
N VAL A 247 18.60 -0.70 -2.46
CA VAL A 247 17.40 0.12 -2.62
C VAL A 247 16.84 0.46 -1.23
N PRO A 248 16.64 1.76 -0.93
CA PRO A 248 16.01 2.16 0.31
C PRO A 248 14.56 1.68 0.35
N ALA A 249 14.10 1.22 1.51
CA ALA A 249 12.73 0.79 1.66
C ALA A 249 12.19 1.01 3.07
N LEU A 250 10.89 1.29 3.15
CA LEU A 250 10.11 1.33 4.38
C LEU A 250 9.29 0.06 4.52
N CYS A 251 9.02 -0.29 5.76
CA CYS A 251 8.17 -1.40 6.16
C CYS A 251 6.69 -1.02 5.93
N ALA A 252 5.94 -1.85 5.20
CA ALA A 252 4.63 -1.46 4.69
C ALA A 252 3.49 -1.51 5.73
N ASN A 253 3.62 -2.19 6.88
CA ASN A 253 2.54 -2.31 7.88
C ASN A 253 3.07 -2.68 9.26
N ALA A 254 2.68 -1.99 10.35
CA ALA A 254 3.37 -2.17 11.64
C ALA A 254 3.06 -3.50 12.36
N THR A 255 2.25 -4.40 11.79
CA THR A 255 1.77 -5.62 12.44
C THR A 255 2.70 -6.84 12.29
N GLY A 256 3.71 -6.76 11.42
CA GLY A 256 4.63 -7.87 11.14
C GLY A 256 6.06 -7.65 11.65
N GLY A 257 6.88 -8.70 11.60
CA GLY A 257 8.32 -8.56 11.78
C GLY A 257 8.96 -7.80 10.63
N GLY A 258 10.03 -7.04 10.90
CA GLY A 258 10.87 -6.53 9.80
C GLY A 258 11.48 -7.68 9.01
N PRO A 259 11.76 -7.51 7.72
CA PRO A 259 12.54 -8.49 6.96
C PRO A 259 13.89 -8.75 7.64
N ASN A 260 14.33 -10.00 7.65
CA ASN A 260 15.63 -10.42 8.16
C ASN A 260 16.20 -11.46 7.19
N ARG A 261 16.98 -10.97 6.22
CA ARG A 261 17.52 -11.74 5.09
C ARG A 261 16.46 -12.57 4.35
N ASN A 262 15.24 -12.02 4.22
CA ASN A 262 14.14 -12.74 3.59
C ASN A 262 14.18 -12.60 2.08
N ARG A 263 13.86 -13.68 1.38
CA ARG A 263 13.62 -13.65 -0.06
C ARG A 263 12.35 -12.83 -0.36
N MET A 264 12.48 -11.85 -1.24
CA MET A 264 11.40 -10.95 -1.62
C MET A 264 11.11 -11.08 -3.12
N ASN A 265 9.89 -10.77 -3.56
CA ASN A 265 9.55 -10.64 -4.97
C ASN A 265 9.20 -9.19 -5.30
N LEU A 266 9.62 -8.74 -6.47
CA LEU A 266 9.22 -7.48 -7.08
C LEU A 266 7.78 -7.57 -7.59
N THR A 267 6.94 -6.59 -7.26
CA THR A 267 5.53 -6.58 -7.68
C THR A 267 5.27 -5.50 -8.76
N PRO A 268 4.20 -5.59 -9.56
CA PRO A 268 3.86 -4.51 -10.50
C PRO A 268 3.27 -3.26 -9.83
N PHE A 269 3.13 -3.27 -8.50
CA PHE A 269 2.33 -2.30 -7.78
C PHE A 269 3.18 -1.18 -7.19
N VAL A 270 2.68 0.04 -7.36
CA VAL A 270 3.14 1.22 -6.63
C VAL A 270 2.05 1.67 -5.67
N MET A 271 2.43 1.92 -4.43
CA MET A 271 1.58 2.58 -3.45
C MET A 271 1.46 4.07 -3.77
N ASN A 272 0.26 4.62 -3.72
CA ASN A 272 0.06 6.04 -3.97
C ASN A 272 0.37 6.86 -2.71
N ASP A 273 1.00 8.03 -2.87
CA ASP A 273 1.21 8.94 -1.75
C ASP A 273 -0.13 9.53 -1.30
N LEU A 274 -0.48 9.34 -0.02
CA LEU A 274 -1.67 9.95 0.57
C LEU A 274 -1.37 11.30 1.24
N GLY A 275 -0.18 11.84 1.03
CA GLY A 275 0.24 13.20 1.38
C GLY A 275 1.67 13.19 1.90
N ASN A 276 1.87 12.46 3.00
CA ASN A 276 3.16 12.33 3.68
C ASN A 276 3.54 10.85 3.87
N SER A 277 3.03 9.95 3.04
CA SER A 277 3.12 8.50 3.31
C SER A 277 4.56 8.02 3.37
N PHE A 278 5.44 8.59 2.55
CA PHE A 278 6.81 8.14 2.35
C PHE A 278 7.87 8.93 3.12
N THR A 279 7.49 9.85 4.00
CA THR A 279 8.48 10.72 4.68
C THR A 279 9.34 9.96 5.69
N ASP A 280 8.74 8.97 6.35
CA ASP A 280 9.38 8.16 7.38
C ASP A 280 8.56 6.89 7.64
N GLN A 281 9.16 5.97 8.41
CA GLN A 281 8.55 4.69 8.77
C GLN A 281 7.21 4.84 9.52
N GLU A 282 7.08 5.85 10.36
CA GLU A 282 5.87 6.04 11.17
C GLU A 282 4.71 6.50 10.29
N ASN A 283 4.94 7.43 9.36
CA ASN A 283 3.92 7.89 8.42
C ASN A 283 3.54 6.82 7.40
N MET A 284 4.47 5.94 7.02
CA MET A 284 4.14 4.76 6.21
C MET A 284 3.12 3.89 6.93
N TRP A 285 3.41 3.52 8.18
CA TRP A 285 2.51 2.71 8.99
C TRP A 285 1.18 3.41 9.28
N ARG A 286 1.18 4.72 9.58
CA ARG A 286 -0.06 5.49 9.74
C ARG A 286 -0.92 5.43 8.48
N THR A 287 -0.31 5.43 7.30
CA THR A 287 -1.03 5.34 6.02
C THR A 287 -1.69 3.97 5.83
N THR A 288 -0.97 2.88 6.13
CA THR A 288 -1.39 1.50 5.80
C THR A 288 -2.16 0.78 6.91
N ASP A 289 -1.87 1.07 8.17
CA ASP A 289 -2.52 0.45 9.33
C ASP A 289 -3.82 1.18 9.74
N GLY A 290 -4.05 2.40 9.23
CA GLY A 290 -5.27 3.13 9.53
C GLY A 290 -5.29 3.79 10.91
N ARG A 291 -6.48 4.19 11.36
CA ARG A 291 -6.69 5.06 12.53
C ARG A 291 -6.73 4.30 13.85
N GLU A 292 -7.15 3.03 13.84
CA GLU A 292 -7.44 2.26 15.07
C GLU A 292 -6.21 1.95 15.94
N ARG A 293 -4.99 1.96 15.39
CA ARG A 293 -3.77 1.71 16.19
C ARG A 293 -3.31 2.89 17.05
N ARG A 294 -3.93 4.07 16.92
CA ARG A 294 -3.65 5.23 17.81
C ARG A 294 -4.24 5.15 19.21
N ALA A 295 -4.94 4.06 19.57
CA ALA A 295 -5.46 3.86 20.93
C ALA A 295 -4.46 3.20 21.90
N ARG A 296 -3.19 3.00 21.52
CA ARG A 296 -2.12 2.56 22.42
C ARG A 296 -0.87 3.42 22.25
N LEU A 297 -0.92 4.61 22.85
CA LEU A 297 0.24 5.26 23.45
C LEU A 297 -0.07 5.42 24.94
#